data_AF-A0A7X2SRA7-F1
#
_entry.id   AF-A0A7X2SRA7-F1
#
_cell.length_a   1.000
_cell.length_b   1.000
_cell.length_c   1.000
_cell.angle_alpha   90.00
_cell.angle_beta   90.00
_cell.angle_gamma   90.00
#
_symmetry.space_group_name_H-M   'P 1'
#
loop_
_entity.id
_entity.type
_entity.pdbx_description
1 polymer ?
#
loop_
_entity_poly.entity_id
_entity_poly.type
_entity_poly.pdbx_seq_one_letter_code
_entity_poly.pdbx_strand_id
1 'polypeptide(L)'
;GGKNYHHGKDRLKWVVTKAELGPMLDKYDVILPRKRRYYIETLYSHYEHTHYSNQLDVTFDIIKEKYPEYADTYEKIINKTSGYMFNMVIMRKDLLNAYCTWLFDILFELEKRLGNQNLDAFQQRFYGRVSEIIFNVWLEKQFKDGVIDKKRVKELPIVYVEGVNWWKKGTAFLKAKFFNKKYENSF
;
A
#
# COMPACT_ATOMS: atom_id res chain seq x y z
N GLY A 1 0.67 0.39 26.98
CA GLY A 1 1.62 1.49 27.19
C GLY A 1 2.05 2.03 25.85
N GLY A 2 2.05 3.34 25.67
CA GLY A 2 2.39 3.99 24.41
C GLY A 2 2.31 5.51 24.54
N LYS A 3 2.94 6.03 25.59
CA LYS A 3 3.11 7.48 25.81
C LYS A 3 4.61 7.78 25.87
N ASN A 4 5.32 7.55 24.77
CA ASN A 4 6.62 8.16 24.55
C ASN A 4 6.52 8.88 23.21
N TYR A 5 6.06 10.13 23.27
CA TYR A 5 6.23 11.04 22.14
C TYR A 5 7.73 11.29 22.06
N HIS A 6 8.42 10.61 21.15
CA HIS A 6 9.85 10.84 20.99
C HIS A 6 10.06 12.29 20.55
N HIS A 7 10.83 13.06 21.32
CA HIS A 7 11.26 14.41 21.00
C HIS A 7 12.78 14.39 20.84
N GLY A 8 13.29 14.95 19.73
CA GLY A 8 14.72 14.99 19.43
C GLY A 8 15.01 14.98 17.92
N LYS A 9 16.20 15.46 17.53
CA LYS A 9 16.64 15.47 16.11
C LYS A 9 17.07 14.08 15.61
N ASP A 10 17.41 13.17 16.51
CA ASP A 10 17.88 11.82 16.19
C ASP A 10 16.68 10.88 15.99
N ARG A 11 16.22 10.80 14.73
CA ARG A 11 15.02 10.04 14.35
C ARG A 11 15.23 8.53 14.36
N LEU A 12 16.47 8.05 14.39
CA LEU A 12 16.75 6.61 14.50
C LEU A 12 16.28 6.04 15.85
N LYS A 13 16.27 6.86 16.90
CA LYS A 13 15.77 6.49 18.23
C LYS A 13 14.26 6.27 18.28
N TRP A 14 13.53 6.57 17.21
CA TRP A 14 12.08 6.42 17.14
C TRP A 14 11.69 5.10 16.47
N VAL A 15 12.67 4.38 15.91
CA VAL A 15 12.45 3.08 15.27
C VAL A 15 12.10 2.03 16.33
N VAL A 16 11.12 1.20 16.03
CA VAL A 16 10.70 0.11 16.92
C VAL A 16 11.86 -0.82 17.22
N THR A 17 12.10 -1.08 18.50
CA THR A 17 13.16 -1.98 18.96
C THR A 17 12.68 -3.43 19.02
N LYS A 18 13.60 -4.39 19.06
CA LYS A 18 13.28 -5.81 19.26
C LYS A 18 12.49 -6.06 20.56
N ALA A 19 12.84 -5.34 21.63
CA ALA A 19 12.19 -5.47 22.93
C ALA A 19 10.72 -4.99 22.89
N GLU A 20 10.43 -3.97 22.09
CA GLU A 20 9.06 -3.49 21.88
C GLU A 20 8.28 -4.38 20.90
N LEU A 21 8.95 -4.89 19.86
CA LEU A 21 8.32 -5.70 18.82
C LEU A 21 7.95 -7.11 19.33
N GLY A 22 8.82 -7.75 20.12
CA GLY A 22 8.62 -9.13 20.59
C GLY A 22 7.23 -9.40 21.18
N PRO A 23 6.80 -8.65 22.21
CA PRO A 23 5.46 -8.81 22.80
C PRO A 23 4.30 -8.52 21.83
N MET A 24 4.54 -7.75 20.76
CA MET A 24 3.52 -7.50 19.73
C MET A 24 3.35 -8.71 18.82
N LEU A 25 4.44 -9.44 18.51
CA LEU A 25 4.39 -10.61 17.63
C LEU A 25 3.57 -11.76 18.23
N ASP A 26 3.54 -11.90 19.56
CA ASP A 26 2.70 -12.91 20.23
C ASP A 26 1.20 -12.55 20.18
N LYS A 27 0.89 -11.25 20.11
CA LYS A 27 -0.48 -10.74 20.24
C LYS A 27 -1.16 -10.48 18.89
N TYR A 28 -0.40 -10.09 17.88
CA TYR A 28 -0.94 -9.62 16.59
C TYR A 28 -0.42 -10.48 15.44
N ASP A 29 -1.31 -10.86 14.53
CA ASP A 29 -0.94 -11.63 13.34
C ASP A 29 -0.40 -10.75 12.22
N VAL A 30 -0.78 -9.47 12.24
CA VAL A 30 -0.41 -8.47 11.23
C VAL A 30 -0.10 -7.14 11.93
N ILE A 31 1.05 -6.57 11.62
CA ILE A 31 1.48 -5.23 12.05
C ILE A 31 1.75 -4.40 10.80
N LEU A 32 1.08 -3.25 10.72
CA LEU A 32 1.07 -2.37 9.57
C LEU A 32 1.37 -0.93 9.98
N PRO A 33 1.80 -0.09 9.04
CA PRO A 33 1.73 1.34 9.20
C PRO A 33 0.28 1.81 9.39
N ARG A 34 0.10 2.97 10.02
CA ARG A 34 -1.21 3.65 10.01
C ARG A 34 -1.68 3.94 8.59
N LYS A 35 -2.99 3.76 8.36
CA LYS A 35 -3.62 4.10 7.07
C LYS A 35 -3.39 5.56 6.72
N ARG A 36 -3.16 5.82 5.43
CA ARG A 36 -3.27 7.17 4.88
C ARG A 36 -4.74 7.49 4.62
N ARG A 37 -5.14 8.73 4.89
CA ARG A 37 -6.48 9.26 4.60
C ARG A 37 -6.36 10.32 3.52
N TYR A 38 -7.10 10.13 2.45
CA TYR A 38 -7.32 11.10 1.39
C TYR A 38 -8.68 11.75 1.65
N TYR A 39 -8.75 13.08 1.69
CA TYR A 39 -10.01 13.76 2.05
C TYR A 39 -10.93 13.98 0.85
N ILE A 40 -10.39 13.92 -0.36
CA ILE A 40 -11.07 14.31 -1.60
C ILE A 40 -10.76 13.35 -2.77
N GLU A 41 -10.14 12.20 -2.50
CA GLU A 41 -9.75 11.22 -3.51
C GLU A 41 -9.99 9.80 -3.00
N THR A 42 -10.38 8.93 -3.92
CA THR A 42 -10.38 7.48 -3.69
C THR A 42 -8.99 6.93 -3.98
N LEU A 43 -8.73 5.67 -3.61
CA LEU A 43 -7.48 5.02 -3.99
C LEU A 43 -7.31 5.00 -5.51
N TYR A 44 -8.40 4.78 -6.27
CA TYR A 44 -8.40 4.86 -7.72
C TYR A 44 -8.03 6.25 -8.22
N SER A 45 -8.78 7.30 -7.84
CA SER A 45 -8.56 8.63 -8.40
C SER A 45 -7.22 9.23 -7.96
N HIS A 46 -6.75 8.89 -6.76
CA HIS A 46 -5.39 9.22 -6.34
C HIS A 46 -4.32 8.59 -7.24
N TYR A 47 -4.48 7.30 -7.56
CA TYR A 47 -3.56 6.59 -8.46
C TYR A 47 -3.65 7.16 -9.88
N GLU A 48 -4.85 7.37 -10.40
CA GLU A 48 -5.07 7.96 -11.72
C GLU A 48 -4.46 9.35 -11.84
N HIS A 49 -4.53 10.21 -10.83
CA HIS A 49 -3.90 11.53 -10.91
C HIS A 49 -2.36 11.46 -10.91
N THR A 50 -1.79 10.43 -10.29
CA THR A 50 -0.33 10.31 -10.10
C THR A 50 0.36 9.41 -11.14
N HIS A 51 -0.36 8.41 -11.67
CA HIS A 51 0.10 7.31 -12.51
C HIS A 51 -0.91 6.98 -13.62
N TYR A 52 -0.63 5.99 -14.47
CA TYR A 52 -1.54 5.59 -15.55
C TYR A 52 -2.61 4.62 -15.02
N SER A 53 -3.89 4.99 -15.13
CA SER A 53 -5.03 4.23 -14.62
C SER A 53 -5.16 2.83 -15.24
N ASN A 54 -4.76 2.67 -16.51
CA ASN A 54 -4.77 1.38 -17.20
C ASN A 54 -4.05 0.26 -16.43
N GLN A 55 -3.06 0.60 -15.59
CA GLN A 55 -2.35 -0.35 -14.74
C GLN A 55 -3.30 -0.99 -13.71
N LEU A 56 -4.20 -0.21 -13.10
CA LEU A 56 -5.20 -0.71 -12.17
C LEU A 56 -6.36 -1.41 -12.90
N ASP A 57 -6.76 -0.90 -14.07
CA ASP A 57 -7.84 -1.51 -14.87
C ASP A 57 -7.47 -2.92 -15.31
N VAL A 58 -6.27 -3.09 -15.90
CA VAL A 58 -5.77 -4.41 -16.31
C VAL A 58 -5.55 -5.32 -15.09
N THR A 59 -5.12 -4.76 -13.96
CA THR A 59 -5.03 -5.52 -12.71
C THR A 59 -6.40 -6.03 -12.26
N PHE A 60 -7.45 -5.22 -12.38
CA PHE A 60 -8.80 -5.63 -12.04
C PHE A 60 -9.33 -6.73 -12.98
N ASP A 61 -9.04 -6.63 -14.28
CA ASP A 61 -9.37 -7.68 -15.24
C ASP A 61 -8.70 -9.02 -14.88
N ILE A 62 -7.40 -8.99 -14.56
CA ILE A 62 -6.67 -10.17 -14.09
C ILE A 62 -7.31 -10.76 -12.82
N ILE A 63 -7.70 -9.92 -11.87
CA ILE A 63 -8.35 -10.37 -10.63
C ILE A 63 -9.71 -11.00 -10.93
N LYS A 64 -10.54 -10.42 -11.81
CA LYS A 64 -11.84 -11.02 -12.19
C LYS A 64 -11.66 -12.39 -12.85
N GLU A 65 -10.62 -12.55 -13.66
CA GLU A 65 -10.34 -13.80 -14.39
C GLU A 65 -9.77 -14.89 -13.47
N LYS A 66 -8.75 -14.56 -12.66
CA LYS A 66 -7.98 -15.55 -11.88
C LYS A 66 -8.51 -15.74 -10.45
N TYR A 67 -9.14 -14.71 -9.89
CA TYR A 67 -9.59 -14.63 -8.50
C TYR A 67 -10.97 -13.95 -8.39
N PRO A 68 -12.02 -14.46 -9.08
CA PRO A 68 -13.33 -13.82 -9.14
C PRO A 68 -13.93 -13.53 -7.75
N GLU A 69 -13.60 -14.32 -6.73
CA GLU A 69 -14.00 -14.11 -5.34
C GLU A 69 -13.43 -12.84 -4.69
N TYR A 70 -12.45 -12.19 -5.32
CA TYR A 70 -11.88 -10.91 -4.90
C TYR A 70 -12.54 -9.72 -5.62
N ALA A 71 -13.30 -9.91 -6.70
CA ALA A 71 -13.81 -8.82 -7.54
C ALA A 71 -14.64 -7.79 -6.74
N ASP A 72 -15.64 -8.27 -6.00
CA ASP A 72 -16.46 -7.42 -5.11
C ASP A 72 -15.63 -6.69 -4.05
N THR A 73 -14.54 -7.31 -3.59
CA THR A 73 -13.65 -6.70 -2.60
C THR A 73 -12.79 -5.62 -3.23
N TYR A 74 -12.31 -5.85 -4.46
CA TYR A 74 -11.55 -4.90 -5.24
C TYR A 74 -12.34 -3.61 -5.45
N GLU A 75 -13.55 -3.72 -6.02
CA GLU A 75 -14.41 -2.56 -6.30
C GLU A 75 -14.73 -1.76 -5.04
N LYS A 76 -14.98 -2.43 -3.92
CA LYS A 76 -15.22 -1.76 -2.63
C LYS A 76 -13.98 -1.04 -2.12
N ILE A 77 -12.80 -1.61 -2.30
CA ILE A 77 -11.54 -1.07 -1.75
C ILE A 77 -11.03 0.10 -2.59
N ILE A 78 -11.06 -0.02 -3.91
CA ILE A 78 -10.52 1.00 -4.81
C ILE A 78 -11.26 2.34 -4.67
N ASN A 79 -12.54 2.28 -4.28
CA ASN A 79 -13.40 3.44 -4.02
C ASN A 79 -13.28 4.02 -2.60
N LYS A 80 -12.45 3.43 -1.71
CA LYS A 80 -12.22 4.00 -0.37
C LYS A 80 -11.32 5.21 -0.45
N THR A 81 -11.49 6.12 0.50
CA THR A 81 -10.66 7.32 0.69
C THR A 81 -9.54 7.10 1.70
N SER A 82 -9.30 5.86 2.14
CA SER A 82 -8.19 5.53 3.03
C SER A 82 -7.69 4.09 2.81
N GLY A 83 -6.39 3.89 3.00
CA GLY A 83 -5.74 2.60 2.78
C GLY A 83 -4.31 2.55 3.33
N TYR A 84 -3.75 1.34 3.37
CA TYR A 84 -2.33 1.09 3.62
C TYR A 84 -1.56 1.33 2.32
N MET A 85 -0.85 2.45 2.25
CA MET A 85 -0.21 2.93 1.01
C MET A 85 1.30 2.64 0.99
N PHE A 86 1.69 1.47 1.51
CA PHE A 86 3.08 1.06 1.61
C PHE A 86 3.17 -0.45 1.55
N ASN A 87 4.22 -0.95 0.90
CA ASN A 87 4.64 -2.36 0.99
C ASN A 87 5.42 -2.63 2.29
N MET A 88 4.93 -2.10 3.41
CA MET A 88 5.52 -2.28 4.74
C MET A 88 4.56 -3.09 5.60
N VAL A 89 4.94 -4.31 5.96
CA VAL A 89 4.12 -5.18 6.79
C VAL A 89 5.00 -6.18 7.54
N ILE A 90 4.64 -6.46 8.78
CA ILE A 90 5.13 -7.62 9.52
C ILE A 90 3.92 -8.50 9.73
N MET A 91 4.00 -9.77 9.34
CA MET A 91 2.89 -10.69 9.50
C MET A 91 3.36 -12.12 9.75
N ARG A 92 2.45 -12.97 10.21
CA ARG A 92 2.68 -14.41 10.35
C ARG A 92 3.14 -15.01 9.01
N LYS A 93 4.06 -15.97 9.05
CA LYS A 93 4.76 -16.51 7.86
C LYS A 93 3.80 -17.09 6.82
N ASP A 94 2.81 -17.85 7.25
CA ASP A 94 1.77 -18.43 6.40
C ASP A 94 0.92 -17.36 5.70
N LEU A 95 0.54 -16.28 6.41
CA LEU A 95 -0.17 -15.14 5.84
C LEU A 95 0.70 -14.43 4.79
N LEU A 96 1.99 -14.24 5.07
CA LEU A 96 2.93 -13.60 4.13
C LEU A 96 3.09 -14.43 2.87
N ASN A 97 3.23 -15.75 3.02
CA ASN A 97 3.33 -16.66 1.90
C ASN A 97 2.06 -16.63 1.05
N ALA A 98 0.87 -16.71 1.67
CA ALA A 98 -0.40 -16.64 0.96
C ALA A 98 -0.56 -15.30 0.20
N TYR A 99 -0.20 -14.18 0.83
CA TYR A 99 -0.20 -12.87 0.20
C TYR A 99 0.76 -12.81 -1.00
N CYS A 100 2.02 -13.22 -0.82
CA CYS A 100 3.01 -13.18 -1.89
C CYS A 100 2.63 -14.10 -3.07
N THR A 101 2.10 -15.31 -2.80
CA THR A 101 1.62 -16.21 -3.86
C THR A 101 0.51 -15.54 -4.68
N TRP A 102 -0.48 -14.95 -4.02
CA TRP A 102 -1.56 -14.22 -4.70
C TRP A 102 -1.05 -12.98 -5.44
N LEU A 103 -0.18 -12.19 -4.80
CA LEU A 103 0.35 -10.95 -5.36
C LEU A 103 1.17 -11.20 -6.63
N PHE A 104 2.16 -12.08 -6.57
CA PHE A 104 3.08 -12.27 -7.68
C PHE A 104 2.41 -12.98 -8.85
N ASP A 105 1.43 -13.85 -8.61
CA ASP A 105 0.66 -14.46 -9.69
C ASP A 105 -0.15 -13.42 -10.50
N ILE A 106 -0.60 -12.33 -9.85
CA ILE A 106 -1.22 -11.18 -10.51
C ILE A 106 -0.16 -10.31 -11.20
N LEU A 107 0.93 -9.96 -10.51
CA LEU A 107 1.95 -9.06 -11.06
C LEU A 107 2.67 -9.63 -12.28
N PHE A 108 2.94 -10.94 -12.30
CA PHE A 108 3.53 -11.60 -13.47
C PHE A 108 2.57 -11.64 -14.66
N GLU A 109 1.28 -11.79 -14.41
CA GLU A 109 0.28 -11.68 -15.48
C GLU A 109 0.15 -10.25 -15.99
N LEU A 110 0.21 -9.27 -15.08
CA LEU A 110 0.22 -7.84 -15.44
C LEU A 110 1.44 -7.50 -16.28
N GLU A 111 2.61 -8.05 -15.95
CA GLU A 111 3.83 -7.91 -16.74
C GLU A 111 3.67 -8.48 -18.15
N LYS A 112 3.04 -9.64 -18.33
CA LYS A 112 2.78 -10.18 -19.68
C LYS A 112 1.86 -9.27 -20.49
N ARG A 113 0.86 -8.66 -19.85
CA ARG A 113 -0.13 -7.78 -20.53
C ARG A 113 0.42 -6.39 -20.84
N LEU A 114 1.29 -5.83 -19.99
CA LEU A 114 1.76 -4.44 -20.09
C LEU A 114 3.27 -4.28 -20.37
N GLY A 115 4.07 -5.34 -20.24
CA GLY A 115 5.54 -5.28 -20.15
C GLY A 115 6.28 -4.84 -21.42
N ASN A 116 5.62 -4.80 -22.57
CA ASN A 116 6.22 -4.35 -23.83
C ASN A 116 6.26 -2.82 -24.01
N GLN A 117 5.99 -2.05 -22.96
CA GLN A 117 5.99 -0.60 -23.02
C GLN A 117 7.41 -0.04 -22.74
N ASN A 118 7.90 0.82 -23.64
CA ASN A 118 9.12 1.62 -23.43
C ASN A 118 8.91 2.68 -22.34
N LEU A 119 8.72 2.23 -21.10
CA LEU A 119 8.57 3.06 -19.92
C LEU A 119 9.95 3.45 -19.38
N ASP A 120 10.08 4.69 -18.93
CA ASP A 120 11.27 5.12 -18.19
C ASP A 120 11.41 4.35 -16.86
N ALA A 121 12.61 4.39 -16.26
CA ALA A 121 12.90 3.68 -15.02
C ALA A 121 11.98 4.07 -13.84
N PHE A 122 11.43 5.29 -13.83
CA PHE A 122 10.48 5.73 -12.82
C PHE A 122 9.12 5.07 -13.01
N GLN A 123 8.65 5.00 -14.26
CA GLN A 123 7.37 4.40 -14.63
C GLN A 123 7.39 2.88 -14.44
N GLN A 124 8.50 2.20 -14.73
CA GLN A 124 8.67 0.76 -14.50
C GLN A 124 8.42 0.30 -13.05
N ARG A 125 8.52 1.20 -12.07
CA ARG A 125 8.19 0.89 -10.66
C ARG A 125 6.69 0.72 -10.40
N PHE A 126 5.84 0.81 -11.41
CA PHE A 126 4.39 0.73 -11.24
C PHE A 126 3.92 -0.59 -10.63
N TYR A 127 4.61 -1.72 -10.87
CA TYR A 127 4.27 -2.99 -10.22
C TYR A 127 4.26 -2.88 -8.69
N GLY A 128 5.24 -2.18 -8.12
CA GLY A 128 5.30 -1.90 -6.68
C GLY A 128 4.22 -0.92 -6.21
N ARG A 129 3.70 -0.06 -7.08
CA ARG A 129 2.60 0.86 -6.75
C ARG A 129 1.26 0.15 -6.82
N VAL A 130 1.07 -0.69 -7.83
CA VAL A 130 -0.08 -1.60 -7.94
C VAL A 130 -0.14 -2.50 -6.71
N SER A 131 1.00 -3.07 -6.27
CA SER A 131 1.05 -3.93 -5.08
C SER A 131 0.56 -3.23 -3.81
N GLU A 132 0.88 -1.95 -3.61
CA GLU A 132 0.40 -1.15 -2.48
C GLU A 132 -1.13 -1.06 -2.48
N ILE A 133 -1.75 -0.87 -3.65
CA ILE A 133 -3.20 -0.79 -3.80
C ILE A 133 -3.83 -2.16 -3.53
N ILE A 134 -3.39 -3.19 -4.26
CA ILE A 134 -4.03 -4.51 -4.19
C ILE A 134 -3.74 -5.26 -2.89
N PHE A 135 -2.73 -4.86 -2.12
CA PHE A 135 -2.57 -5.30 -0.73
C PHE A 135 -3.82 -5.01 0.12
N ASN A 136 -4.45 -3.85 -0.05
CA ASN A 136 -5.67 -3.50 0.68
C ASN A 136 -6.84 -4.42 0.29
N VAL A 137 -6.88 -4.84 -0.98
CA VAL A 137 -7.89 -5.78 -1.49
C VAL A 137 -7.70 -7.14 -0.86
N TRP A 138 -6.47 -7.64 -0.85
CA TRP A 138 -6.14 -8.93 -0.24
C TRP A 138 -6.49 -8.96 1.25
N LEU A 139 -6.07 -7.93 1.99
CA LEU A 139 -6.28 -7.86 3.43
C LEU A 139 -7.76 -7.77 3.81
N GLU A 140 -8.57 -6.97 3.08
CA GLU A 140 -10.01 -6.92 3.35
C GLU A 140 -10.70 -8.25 3.03
N LYS A 141 -10.25 -8.96 1.99
CA LYS A 141 -10.77 -10.29 1.69
C LYS A 141 -10.45 -11.28 2.82
N GLN A 142 -9.23 -11.27 3.34
CA GLN A 142 -8.85 -12.11 4.50
C GLN A 142 -9.68 -11.81 5.75
N PHE A 143 -10.07 -10.54 5.96
CA PHE A 143 -10.97 -10.19 7.05
C PHE A 143 -12.40 -10.69 6.82
N LYS A 144 -12.92 -10.58 5.59
CA LYS A 144 -14.27 -11.05 5.25
C LYS A 144 -14.40 -12.56 5.38
N ASP A 145 -13.35 -13.28 5.00
CA ASP A 145 -13.32 -14.74 5.03
C ASP A 145 -12.98 -15.29 6.43
N GLY A 146 -12.74 -14.41 7.41
CA GLY A 146 -12.43 -14.80 8.80
C GLY A 146 -11.02 -15.38 9.00
N VAL A 147 -10.16 -15.33 7.99
CA VAL A 147 -8.77 -15.81 8.04
C VAL A 147 -7.93 -14.96 9.00
N ILE A 148 -8.19 -13.64 9.02
CA ILE A 148 -7.53 -12.70 9.93
C ILE A 148 -8.58 -12.00 10.78
N ASP A 149 -8.43 -12.05 12.10
CA ASP A 149 -9.23 -11.23 13.01
C ASP A 149 -8.72 -9.78 12.99
N LYS A 150 -9.59 -8.81 12.67
CA LYS A 150 -9.28 -7.38 12.72
C LYS A 150 -8.73 -6.94 14.09
N LYS A 151 -9.10 -7.61 15.18
CA LYS A 151 -8.60 -7.34 16.54
C LYS A 151 -7.13 -7.74 16.73
N ARG A 152 -6.62 -8.64 15.88
CA ARG A 152 -5.23 -9.10 15.85
C ARG A 152 -4.37 -8.34 14.84
N VAL A 153 -4.86 -7.18 14.38
CA VAL A 153 -4.10 -6.24 13.53
C VAL A 153 -3.64 -5.05 14.36
N LYS A 154 -2.36 -4.72 14.25
CA LYS A 154 -1.76 -3.56 14.94
C LYS A 154 -1.26 -2.53 13.95
N GLU A 155 -1.65 -1.28 14.15
CA GLU A 155 -1.08 -0.15 13.41
C GLU A 155 0.00 0.58 14.23
N LEU A 156 1.12 0.88 13.57
CA LEU A 156 2.25 1.63 14.11
C LEU A 156 2.53 2.90 13.29
N PRO A 157 3.04 3.98 13.91
CA PRO A 157 3.49 5.16 13.18
C PRO A 157 4.73 4.84 12.33
N ILE A 158 4.86 5.51 11.19
CA ILE A 158 6.07 5.45 10.35
C ILE A 158 7.06 6.49 10.83
N VAL A 159 8.33 6.13 10.85
CA VAL A 159 9.44 7.04 11.10
C VAL A 159 10.13 7.37 9.79
N TYR A 160 10.20 8.65 9.44
CA TYR A 160 11.01 9.13 8.32
C TYR A 160 12.39 9.49 8.84
N VAL A 161 13.38 8.64 8.55
CA VAL A 161 14.77 8.85 9.00
C VAL A 161 15.36 10.11 8.35
N GLU A 162 15.00 10.38 7.10
CA GLU A 162 15.45 11.57 6.36
C GLU A 162 14.48 12.76 6.47
N GLY A 163 14.98 13.96 6.16
CA GLY A 163 14.19 15.18 6.11
C GLY A 163 13.21 15.18 4.93
N VAL A 164 11.93 14.91 5.18
CA VAL A 164 10.88 15.01 4.15
C VAL A 164 10.51 16.47 3.92
N ASN A 165 10.63 16.94 2.67
CA ASN A 165 10.16 18.26 2.27
C ASN A 165 8.65 18.23 1.95
N TRP A 166 7.84 18.37 3.00
CA TRP A 166 6.37 18.34 2.91
C TRP A 166 5.79 19.39 1.95
N TRP A 167 6.46 20.53 1.78
CA TRP A 167 6.00 21.59 0.88
C TRP A 167 6.18 21.20 -0.60
N LYS A 168 7.33 20.61 -0.96
CA LYS A 168 7.54 20.04 -2.32
C LYS A 168 6.54 18.91 -2.60
N LYS A 169 6.30 18.04 -1.62
CA LYS A 169 5.35 16.92 -1.76
C LYS A 169 3.91 17.39 -1.94
N GLY A 170 3.48 18.39 -1.16
CA GLY A 170 2.16 18.98 -1.27
C GLY A 170 1.95 19.70 -2.61
N THR A 171 2.93 20.48 -3.07
CA THR A 171 2.85 21.17 -4.37
C THR A 171 2.88 20.21 -5.56
N ALA A 172 3.66 19.14 -5.50
CA ALA A 172 3.64 18.08 -6.52
C ALA A 172 2.25 17.41 -6.60
N PHE A 173 1.65 17.10 -5.45
CA PHE A 173 0.30 16.54 -5.36
C PHE A 173 -0.76 17.46 -5.98
N LEU A 174 -0.76 18.75 -5.62
CA LEU A 174 -1.69 19.72 -6.20
C LEU A 174 -1.50 19.88 -7.71
N LYS A 175 -0.24 19.85 -8.20
CA LYS A 175 0.05 19.91 -9.64
C LYS A 175 -0.50 18.69 -10.38
N ALA A 176 -0.31 17.48 -9.84
CA ALA A 176 -0.88 16.28 -10.42
C ALA A 176 -2.41 16.34 -10.49
N LYS A 177 -3.04 16.79 -9.39
CA LYS A 177 -4.50 16.89 -9.28
C LYS A 177 -5.13 17.91 -10.24
N PHE A 178 -4.57 19.11 -10.35
CA PHE A 178 -5.20 20.22 -11.11
C PHE A 178 -4.66 20.40 -12.52
N PHE A 179 -3.45 19.90 -12.82
CA PHE A 179 -2.79 20.10 -14.12
C PHE A 179 -2.53 18.79 -14.88
N ASN A 180 -3.06 17.64 -14.42
CA ASN A 180 -2.86 16.31 -15.03
C ASN A 180 -1.39 15.93 -15.28
N LYS A 181 -0.44 16.58 -14.59
CA LYS A 181 0.98 16.25 -14.69
C LYS A 181 1.29 15.03 -13.83
N LYS A 182 1.57 13.89 -14.48
CA LYS A 182 1.99 12.66 -13.80
C LYS A 182 3.30 12.89 -13.05
N TYR A 183 3.55 12.07 -12.03
CA TYR A 183 4.82 12.12 -11.33
C TYR A 183 5.94 11.57 -12.21
N GLU A 184 7.08 12.26 -12.20
CA GLU A 184 8.30 11.87 -12.90
C GLU A 184 9.42 11.47 -11.91
N ASN A 185 9.26 11.79 -10.61
CA ASN A 185 10.26 11.55 -9.56
C ASN A 185 9.61 11.25 -8.19
N SER A 186 10.37 10.64 -7.27
CA SER A 186 9.91 10.35 -5.90
C SER A 186 10.07 11.58 -5.00
N PHE A 187 9.18 11.77 -4.01
CA PHE A 187 9.16 12.91 -3.08
C PHE A 187 9.05 12.50 -1.61
#